data_AF-D6SMI7-F1
#
_entry.id   AF-D6SMI7-F1
#
_cell.length_a   1.000
_cell.length_b   1.000
_cell.length_c   1.000
_cell.angle_alpha   90.00
_cell.angle_beta   90.00
_cell.angle_gamma   90.00
#
_symmetry.space_group_name_H-M   'P 1'
#
loop_
_entity.id
_entity.type
_entity.pdbx_description
1 polymer ?
#
loop_
_entity_poly.entity_id
_entity_poly.type
_entity_poly.pdbx_seq_one_letter_code
_entity_poly.pdbx_strand_id
1 'polypeptide(L)'
;MQHKLSLAYFLPVQDPGHVRRAACLMNSIHAQWPFVHFEVFSGVREDVLKNHLQAAHACHNRYPGTALVHDRPRQDNPEEKAEFLQRCLSFGQEQVGEYSQLLSEAGCCLAISDTSPLAIAAAGKAGIASVLVEDYFWTEVYKGLFSNEPFLKEYADMLGKYLHQADLRIDLPAAEDSHAQHIPEHQGYGDAARAICHYLVQEQEILEVVDREGCVLGAAPRKRVHGNNSLLHRVVHVLVFDDQDRLLLQKRSLNKRVAPGRWDTSVGGHVDCGESIETAMYREMQEELGIRPRDVQFAYKYIHSNDFESELVYTYTCRYDGQVEFNPEEIDAVKFWKTEEIEENLGNGTLSDNFEDEFRLYRQWMGKR
;
A
#
# COMPACT_ATOMS: atom_id res chain seq x y z
N MET A 1 -4.83 9.49 -17.37
CA MET A 1 -3.76 9.09 -16.42
C MET A 1 -4.21 9.28 -14.96
N GLN A 2 -5.45 8.93 -14.61
CA GLN A 2 -6.11 9.45 -13.40
C GLN A 2 -6.08 8.50 -12.18
N HIS A 3 -5.34 7.38 -12.28
CA HIS A 3 -5.40 6.27 -11.31
C HIS A 3 -4.02 5.79 -10.82
N LYS A 4 -2.96 6.59 -11.00
CA LYS A 4 -1.61 6.19 -10.55
C LYS A 4 -1.51 6.22 -9.03
N LEU A 5 -0.78 5.28 -8.46
CA LEU A 5 -0.41 5.27 -7.04
C LEU A 5 0.83 6.17 -6.85
N SER A 6 0.67 7.33 -6.21
CA SER A 6 1.77 8.25 -5.99
C SER A 6 2.55 7.90 -4.72
N LEU A 7 3.87 7.76 -4.84
CA LEU A 7 4.81 7.60 -3.74
C LEU A 7 5.81 8.76 -3.77
N ALA A 8 6.09 9.38 -2.64
CA ALA A 8 7.15 10.37 -2.54
C ALA A 8 8.49 9.69 -2.27
N TYR A 9 9.55 10.14 -2.93
CA TYR A 9 10.92 9.71 -2.66
C TYR A 9 11.77 10.93 -2.33
N PHE A 10 12.28 10.99 -1.11
CA PHE A 10 13.16 12.07 -0.67
C PHE A 10 14.60 11.62 -0.81
N LEU A 11 15.31 12.19 -1.78
CA LEU A 11 16.71 11.87 -2.09
C LEU A 11 17.62 13.06 -1.71
N PRO A 12 18.24 13.03 -0.52
CA PRO A 12 19.01 14.14 0.02
C PRO A 12 20.47 14.24 -0.47
N VAL A 13 21.17 13.13 -0.75
CA VAL A 13 22.59 13.15 -1.19
C VAL A 13 22.71 13.25 -2.72
N GLN A 14 23.72 13.98 -3.18
CA GLN A 14 24.02 14.20 -4.60
C GLN A 14 25.12 13.31 -5.18
N ASP A 15 25.67 12.34 -4.43
CA ASP A 15 26.71 11.47 -5.00
C ASP A 15 26.11 10.41 -5.94
N PRO A 16 26.87 9.98 -6.95
CA PRO A 16 26.40 9.00 -7.93
C PRO A 16 26.00 7.65 -7.33
N GLY A 17 26.53 7.28 -6.15
CA GLY A 17 26.17 6.06 -5.45
C GLY A 17 24.72 6.09 -4.99
N HIS A 18 24.34 7.12 -4.23
CA HIS A 18 22.97 7.29 -3.72
C HIS A 18 21.95 7.40 -4.85
N VAL A 19 22.25 8.17 -5.91
CA VAL A 19 21.36 8.29 -7.08
C VAL A 19 21.07 6.92 -7.71
N ARG A 20 22.11 6.08 -7.86
CA ARG A 20 21.94 4.72 -8.40
C ARG A 20 21.13 3.83 -7.48
N ARG A 21 21.37 3.86 -6.16
CA ARG A 21 20.60 3.05 -5.19
C ARG A 21 19.12 3.44 -5.18
N ALA A 22 18.83 4.74 -5.13
CA ALA A 22 17.47 5.27 -5.20
C ALA A 22 16.77 4.83 -6.49
N ALA A 23 17.45 4.93 -7.63
CA ALA A 23 16.91 4.46 -8.90
C ALA A 23 16.68 2.94 -8.93
N CYS A 24 17.60 2.12 -8.39
CA CYS A 24 17.44 0.67 -8.28
C CYS A 24 16.21 0.29 -7.45
N LEU A 25 16.01 0.92 -6.29
CA LEU A 25 14.83 0.68 -5.46
C LEU A 25 13.53 1.11 -6.16
N MET A 26 13.48 2.33 -6.69
CA MET A 26 12.30 2.83 -7.40
C MET A 26 11.95 1.98 -8.64
N ASN A 27 12.96 1.55 -9.41
CA ASN A 27 12.75 0.64 -10.54
C ASN A 27 12.27 -0.74 -10.07
N SER A 28 12.75 -1.25 -8.93
CA SER A 28 12.30 -2.53 -8.36
C SER A 28 10.85 -2.48 -7.89
N ILE A 29 10.43 -1.35 -7.31
CA ILE A 29 9.01 -1.10 -6.99
C ILE A 29 8.18 -1.02 -8.27
N HIS A 30 8.65 -0.27 -9.28
CA HIS A 30 7.95 -0.14 -10.55
C HIS A 30 7.83 -1.46 -11.32
N ALA A 31 8.83 -2.33 -11.25
CA ALA A 31 8.78 -3.66 -11.86
C ALA A 31 7.68 -4.53 -11.24
N GLN A 32 7.41 -4.37 -9.94
CA GLN A 32 6.28 -5.03 -9.27
C GLN A 32 4.97 -4.33 -9.59
N TRP A 33 4.93 -3.00 -9.52
CA TRP A 33 3.75 -2.16 -9.73
C TRP A 33 3.99 -1.10 -10.80
N PRO A 34 3.76 -1.42 -12.10
CA PRO A 34 4.03 -0.51 -13.22
C PRO A 34 3.21 0.78 -13.21
N PHE A 35 2.13 0.82 -12.43
CA PHE A 35 1.26 1.99 -12.29
C PHE A 35 1.73 3.01 -11.23
N VAL A 36 2.79 2.72 -10.48
CA VAL A 36 3.35 3.64 -9.49
C VAL A 36 3.93 4.88 -10.17
N HIS A 37 3.67 6.04 -9.57
CA HIS A 37 4.28 7.32 -9.90
C HIS A 37 5.13 7.81 -8.74
N PHE A 38 6.34 8.28 -9.02
CA PHE A 38 7.22 8.85 -8.00
C PHE A 38 7.22 10.38 -8.02
N GLU A 39 6.95 10.99 -6.87
CA GLU A 39 7.25 12.40 -6.60
C GLU A 39 8.65 12.48 -5.97
N VAL A 40 9.65 12.77 -6.79
CA VAL A 40 11.06 12.74 -6.35
C VAL A 40 11.48 14.11 -5.85
N PHE A 41 11.66 14.25 -4.53
CA PHE A 41 12.16 15.45 -3.89
C PHE A 41 13.68 15.35 -3.76
N SER A 42 14.40 16.11 -4.60
CA SER A 42 15.86 16.02 -4.64
C SER A 42 16.51 17.32 -5.10
N GLY A 43 17.76 17.52 -4.68
CA GLY A 43 18.66 18.52 -5.26
C GLY A 43 19.41 18.02 -6.51
N VAL A 44 19.29 16.73 -6.85
CA VAL A 44 19.92 16.13 -8.04
C VAL A 44 19.24 16.66 -9.30
N ARG A 45 20.02 16.99 -10.31
CA ARG A 45 19.47 17.41 -11.61
C ARG A 45 18.63 16.28 -12.22
N GLU A 46 17.45 16.66 -12.70
CA GLU A 46 16.49 15.74 -13.31
C GLU A 46 17.07 14.89 -14.45
N ASP A 47 18.00 15.43 -15.26
CA ASP A 47 18.62 14.67 -16.36
C ASP A 47 19.56 13.55 -15.87
N VAL A 48 20.18 13.72 -14.70
CA VAL A 48 20.99 12.68 -14.06
C VAL A 48 20.10 11.55 -13.55
N LEU A 49 18.97 11.90 -12.91
CA LEU A 49 17.99 10.91 -12.44
C LEU A 49 17.39 10.11 -13.59
N LYS A 50 17.01 10.78 -14.69
CA LYS A 50 16.42 10.15 -15.88
C LYS A 50 17.32 9.12 -16.56
N ASN A 51 18.64 9.21 -16.40
CA ASN A 51 19.57 8.22 -16.94
C ASN A 51 19.52 6.88 -16.19
N HIS A 52 18.97 6.88 -14.97
CA HIS A 52 18.92 5.69 -14.10
C HIS A 52 17.50 5.23 -13.77
N LEU A 53 16.51 6.15 -13.78
CA LEU A 53 15.14 5.89 -13.35
C LEU A 53 14.21 5.67 -14.55
N GLN A 54 13.68 4.45 -14.67
CA GLN A 54 12.70 4.06 -15.69
C GLN A 54 11.26 4.33 -15.25
N ALA A 55 11.00 4.25 -13.94
CA ALA A 55 9.68 4.48 -13.37
C ALA A 55 9.14 5.87 -13.73
N ALA A 56 7.81 5.99 -13.88
CA ALA A 56 7.19 7.30 -14.11
C ALA A 56 7.40 8.22 -12.90
N HIS A 57 7.87 9.44 -13.13
CA HIS A 57 8.23 10.35 -12.04
C HIS A 57 8.07 11.83 -12.40
N ALA A 58 7.94 12.67 -11.38
CA ALA A 58 8.13 14.11 -11.43
C ALA A 58 9.24 14.52 -10.45
N CYS A 59 10.13 15.42 -10.87
CA CYS A 59 11.23 15.91 -10.03
C CYS A 59 10.89 17.27 -9.42
N HIS A 60 10.99 17.35 -8.10
CA HIS A 60 10.87 18.57 -7.33
C HIS A 60 12.27 19.04 -6.95
N ASN A 61 12.85 19.91 -7.80
CA ASN A 61 14.19 20.51 -7.62
C ASN A 61 14.24 21.56 -6.49
N ARG A 62 13.49 21.31 -5.42
CA ARG A 62 13.42 22.11 -4.21
C ARG A 62 13.55 21.11 -3.08
N TYR A 63 14.77 20.90 -2.63
CA TYR A 63 15.03 20.09 -1.46
C TYR A 63 16.32 20.56 -0.79
N PRO A 64 16.25 21.24 0.37
CA PRO A 64 17.42 21.83 0.99
C PRO A 64 18.08 20.95 2.08
N GLY A 65 17.61 19.71 2.32
CA GLY A 65 17.84 19.05 3.60
C GLY A 65 18.68 17.78 3.60
N THR A 66 19.92 17.90 4.09
CA THR A 66 20.72 16.85 4.76
C THR A 66 20.58 15.43 4.24
N ALA A 67 21.64 14.97 3.58
CA ALA A 67 22.20 13.72 4.03
C ALA A 67 23.70 13.91 4.17
N LEU A 68 24.26 13.14 5.08
CA LEU A 68 25.67 13.17 5.38
C LEU A 68 26.40 12.76 4.12
N VAL A 69 26.93 13.76 3.40
CA VAL A 69 27.79 13.53 2.25
C VAL A 69 29.03 12.82 2.78
N HIS A 70 29.10 11.50 2.54
CA HIS A 70 30.26 10.66 2.86
C HIS A 70 31.47 10.94 1.95
N ASP A 71 31.37 11.92 1.05
CA ASP A 71 32.25 12.02 -0.12
C ASP A 71 33.66 12.60 0.16
N ARG A 72 34.10 12.69 1.42
CA ARG A 72 35.50 13.02 1.73
C ARG A 72 36.04 12.28 2.96
N PRO A 73 36.79 11.18 2.77
CA PRO A 73 37.79 10.80 3.74
C PRO A 73 38.99 11.75 3.58
N ARG A 74 39.23 12.56 4.61
CA ARG A 74 40.44 13.37 4.87
C ARG A 74 40.35 14.84 4.44
N GLN A 75 40.53 15.69 5.46
CA GLN A 75 40.73 17.15 5.44
C GLN A 75 39.45 17.98 5.30
N ASP A 76 38.74 18.22 6.40
CA ASP A 76 37.94 19.44 6.60
C ASP A 76 37.82 19.67 8.13
N ASN A 77 37.79 20.94 8.54
CA ASN A 77 37.74 21.37 9.94
C ASN A 77 36.44 20.84 10.62
N PRO A 78 36.51 20.19 11.80
CA PRO A 78 35.32 19.76 12.55
C PRO A 78 34.27 20.86 12.77
N GLU A 79 34.69 22.12 12.90
CA GLU A 79 33.79 23.27 13.07
C GLU A 79 33.00 23.58 11.78
N GLU A 80 33.64 23.52 10.62
CA GLU A 80 32.98 23.72 9.31
C GLU A 80 31.99 22.59 9.02
N LYS A 81 32.33 21.37 9.43
CA LYS A 81 31.43 20.22 9.37
C LYS A 81 30.22 20.40 10.29
N ALA A 82 30.43 20.90 11.51
CA ALA A 82 29.34 21.21 12.44
C ALA A 82 28.41 22.31 11.89
N GLU A 83 28.96 23.39 11.33
CA GLU A 83 28.19 24.48 10.73
C GLU A 83 27.41 24.03 9.49
N PHE A 84 28.02 23.20 8.63
CA PHE A 84 27.33 22.58 7.49
C PHE A 84 26.16 21.71 7.95
N LEU A 85 26.37 20.85 8.94
CA LEU A 85 25.32 20.02 9.50
C LEU A 85 24.21 20.87 10.12
N GLN A 86 24.54 21.90 10.89
CA GLN A 86 23.54 22.81 11.49
C GLN A 86 22.70 23.54 10.42
N ARG A 87 23.31 24.00 9.33
CA ARG A 87 22.61 24.63 8.19
C ARG A 87 21.70 23.66 7.44
N CYS A 88 22.12 22.41 7.29
CA CYS A 88 21.34 21.41 6.56
C CYS A 88 20.20 20.80 7.41
N LEU A 89 20.19 21.05 8.73
CA LEU A 89 19.23 20.51 9.69
C LEU A 89 18.07 21.44 10.03
N SER A 90 18.21 22.75 9.79
CA SER A 90 17.19 23.72 10.17
C SER A 90 16.02 23.71 9.18
N PHE A 91 15.25 22.62 9.12
CA PHE A 91 13.90 22.68 8.59
C PHE A 91 12.95 23.07 9.71
N GLY A 92 12.31 24.22 9.55
CA GLY A 92 11.30 24.70 10.48
C GLY A 92 9.95 24.01 10.29
N GLN A 93 9.03 24.25 11.22
CA GLN A 93 7.63 23.78 11.11
C GLN A 93 6.91 24.32 9.86
N GLU A 94 7.35 25.47 9.36
CA GLU A 94 6.90 26.04 8.08
C GLU A 94 7.26 25.11 6.92
N GLN A 95 8.52 24.69 6.83
CA GLN A 95 8.98 23.78 5.78
C GLN A 95 8.31 22.40 5.89
N VAL A 96 8.15 21.85 7.10
CA VAL A 96 7.36 20.62 7.28
C VAL A 96 5.93 20.81 6.74
N GLY A 97 5.33 21.99 6.95
CA GLY A 97 4.04 22.36 6.39
C GLY A 97 4.02 22.39 4.86
N GLU A 98 5.01 23.04 4.24
CA GLU A 98 5.12 23.12 2.78
C GLU A 98 5.20 21.73 2.14
N TYR A 99 6.10 20.86 2.62
CA TYR A 99 6.25 19.52 2.05
C TYR A 99 5.04 18.64 2.35
N SER A 100 4.44 18.75 3.54
CA SER A 100 3.18 18.07 3.87
C SER A 100 2.05 18.44 2.89
N GLN A 101 1.97 19.72 2.51
CA GLN A 101 1.02 20.19 1.50
C GLN A 101 1.34 19.62 0.12
N LEU A 102 2.61 19.63 -0.30
CA LEU A 102 3.03 19.04 -1.59
C LEU A 102 2.70 17.54 -1.67
N LEU A 103 2.93 16.78 -0.60
CA LEU A 103 2.58 15.37 -0.50
C LEU A 103 1.06 15.16 -0.66
N SER A 104 0.27 15.98 0.01
CA SER A 104 -1.20 15.94 -0.06
C SER A 104 -1.72 16.31 -1.45
N GLU A 105 -1.19 17.37 -2.06
CA GLU A 105 -1.59 17.86 -3.39
C GLU A 105 -1.24 16.85 -4.50
N ALA A 106 -0.10 16.18 -4.39
CA ALA A 106 0.29 15.10 -5.29
C ALA A 106 -0.46 13.78 -5.03
N GLY A 107 -1.26 13.72 -3.95
CA GLY A 107 -2.00 12.53 -3.54
C GLY A 107 -1.08 11.35 -3.17
N CYS A 108 0.09 11.65 -2.60
CA CYS A 108 1.02 10.63 -2.14
C CYS A 108 0.39 9.81 -1.01
N CYS A 109 0.58 8.49 -1.03
CA CYS A 109 0.13 7.59 0.03
C CYS A 109 1.27 7.09 0.94
N LEU A 110 2.52 7.38 0.57
CA LEU A 110 3.71 6.97 1.28
C LEU A 110 4.86 7.94 0.98
N ALA A 111 5.72 8.20 1.97
CA ALA A 111 6.99 8.87 1.75
C ALA A 111 8.16 7.91 2.05
N ILE A 112 9.01 7.69 1.05
CA ILE A 112 10.27 6.97 1.20
C ILE A 112 11.35 8.00 1.55
N SER A 113 11.92 7.82 2.73
CA SER A 113 12.99 8.60 3.31
C SER A 113 14.32 7.88 3.08
N ASP A 114 15.12 8.38 2.14
CA ASP A 114 16.51 7.95 1.96
C ASP A 114 17.37 8.72 2.97
N THR A 115 17.27 8.34 4.24
CA THR A 115 17.87 9.05 5.40
C THR A 115 17.47 10.53 5.55
N SER A 116 16.28 10.92 5.05
CA SER A 116 15.73 12.28 5.16
C SER A 116 14.79 12.44 6.38
N PRO A 117 15.16 13.21 7.41
CA PRO A 117 14.26 13.49 8.54
C PRO A 117 13.04 14.33 8.13
N LEU A 118 13.22 15.22 7.14
CA LEU A 118 12.14 16.06 6.61
C LEU A 118 11.05 15.21 5.96
N ALA A 119 11.41 14.13 5.27
CA ALA A 119 10.45 13.20 4.67
C ALA A 119 9.50 12.63 5.72
N ILE A 120 10.04 12.12 6.83
CA ILE A 120 9.25 11.52 7.91
C ILE A 120 8.39 12.57 8.62
N ALA A 121 8.97 13.74 8.91
CA ALA A 121 8.22 14.84 9.52
C ALA A 121 7.05 15.32 8.64
N ALA A 122 7.29 15.47 7.33
CA ALA A 122 6.28 15.90 6.37
C ALA A 122 5.20 14.84 6.17
N ALA A 123 5.57 13.55 6.13
CA ALA A 123 4.64 12.43 6.05
C ALA A 123 3.73 12.35 7.28
N GLY A 124 4.31 12.42 8.48
CA GLY A 124 3.55 12.44 9.73
C GLY A 124 2.56 13.61 9.81
N LYS A 125 2.95 14.80 9.33
CA LYS A 125 2.05 15.96 9.25
C LYS A 125 0.96 15.79 8.18
N ALA A 126 1.28 15.14 7.05
CA ALA A 126 0.32 14.83 6.00
C ALA A 126 -0.62 13.65 6.35
N GLY A 127 -0.33 12.92 7.43
CA GLY A 127 -1.11 11.75 7.84
C GLY A 127 -0.92 10.56 6.90
N ILE A 128 0.24 10.43 6.27
CA ILE A 128 0.62 9.30 5.43
C ILE A 128 1.80 8.56 6.03
N ALA A 129 1.93 7.28 5.71
CA ALA A 129 3.03 6.46 6.20
C ALA A 129 4.38 6.88 5.62
N SER A 130 5.43 6.50 6.33
CA SER A 130 6.82 6.78 5.97
C SER A 130 7.70 5.53 6.10
N VAL A 131 8.56 5.34 5.10
CA VAL A 131 9.56 4.27 5.10
C VAL A 131 10.94 4.89 5.17
N LEU A 132 11.73 4.49 6.16
CA LEU A 132 13.15 4.83 6.22
C LEU A 132 13.95 3.74 5.49
N VAL A 133 14.71 4.13 4.48
CA VAL A 133 15.67 3.27 3.79
C VAL A 133 17.09 3.72 4.11
N GLU A 134 17.95 2.79 4.52
CA GLU A 134 19.31 3.08 4.97
C GLU A 134 20.26 1.98 4.47
N ASP A 135 21.48 2.31 4.05
CA ASP A 135 22.53 1.32 3.74
C ASP A 135 23.55 1.16 4.89
N TYR A 136 23.38 1.93 5.97
CA TYR A 136 24.10 1.82 7.24
C TYR A 136 23.33 2.53 8.35
N PHE A 137 23.52 2.09 9.61
CA PHE A 137 22.99 2.82 10.76
C PHE A 137 23.76 4.13 10.96
N TRP A 138 23.11 5.27 10.74
CA TRP A 138 23.72 6.60 10.94
C TRP A 138 24.30 6.78 12.36
N THR A 139 23.75 6.11 13.38
CA THR A 139 24.33 6.13 14.74
C THR A 139 25.69 5.43 14.80
N GLU A 140 25.88 4.31 14.12
CA GLU A 140 27.13 3.52 14.15
C GLU A 140 28.29 4.26 13.49
N VAL A 141 28.01 5.01 12.41
CA VAL A 141 29.02 5.81 11.70
C VAL A 141 29.71 6.83 12.62
N TYR A 142 28.96 7.44 13.54
CA TYR A 142 29.50 8.49 14.41
C TYR A 142 29.89 8.03 15.81
N LYS A 143 29.49 6.82 16.24
CA LYS A 143 29.81 6.29 17.58
C LYS A 143 31.30 6.34 17.90
N GLY A 144 32.16 6.00 16.93
CA GLY A 144 33.61 6.07 17.08
C GLY A 144 34.19 7.50 17.14
N LEU A 145 33.43 8.49 16.68
CA LEU A 145 33.83 9.89 16.61
C LEU A 145 33.32 10.73 17.78
N PHE A 146 32.27 10.29 18.49
CA PHE A 146 31.66 11.04 19.60
C PHE A 146 32.64 11.47 20.71
N SER A 147 33.69 10.67 20.95
CA SER A 147 34.69 10.99 21.98
C SER A 147 35.54 12.22 21.61
N ASN A 148 35.79 12.42 20.31
CA ASN A 148 36.58 13.53 19.79
C ASN A 148 35.71 14.70 19.32
N GLU A 149 34.47 14.43 18.96
CA GLU A 149 33.51 15.40 18.41
C GLU A 149 32.13 15.25 19.09
N PRO A 150 31.95 15.76 20.33
CA PRO A 150 30.71 15.58 21.09
C PRO A 150 29.46 16.15 20.42
N PHE A 151 29.59 17.19 19.58
CA PHE A 151 28.48 17.78 18.83
C PHE A 151 27.84 16.78 17.85
N LEU A 152 28.60 15.79 17.35
CA LEU A 152 28.05 14.73 16.49
C LEU A 152 27.06 13.84 17.25
N LYS A 153 27.20 13.73 18.58
CA LYS A 153 26.23 12.99 19.40
C LYS A 153 24.91 13.75 19.49
N GLU A 154 24.95 15.07 19.70
CA GLU A 154 23.74 15.90 19.70
C GLU A 154 23.06 15.89 18.32
N TYR A 155 23.86 15.91 17.26
CA TYR A 155 23.42 15.74 15.87
C TYR A 155 22.70 14.40 15.68
N ALA A 156 23.34 13.32 16.09
CA ALA A 156 22.82 11.97 16.07
C ALA A 156 21.48 11.90 16.85
N ASP A 157 21.47 12.31 18.11
CA ASP A 157 20.28 12.26 18.96
C ASP A 157 19.11 13.06 18.36
N MET A 158 19.39 14.16 17.66
CA MET A 158 18.36 14.96 17.00
C MET A 158 17.80 14.28 15.75
N LEU A 159 18.63 13.75 14.85
CA LEU A 159 18.17 12.97 13.70
C LEU A 159 17.31 11.79 14.15
N GLY A 160 17.76 11.09 15.19
CA GLY A 160 17.06 9.96 15.76
C GLY A 160 15.65 10.29 16.23
N LYS A 161 15.38 11.52 16.70
CA LYS A 161 14.02 11.93 17.06
C LYS A 161 13.05 11.81 15.90
N TYR A 162 13.49 12.07 14.67
CA TYR A 162 12.65 11.99 13.48
C TYR A 162 12.73 10.62 12.83
N LEU A 163 13.95 10.13 12.57
CA LEU A 163 14.17 8.84 11.90
C LEU A 163 13.53 7.69 12.68
N HIS A 164 13.43 7.79 14.00
CA HIS A 164 12.76 6.77 14.79
C HIS A 164 11.23 6.70 14.65
N GLN A 165 10.62 7.73 14.06
CA GLN A 165 9.18 7.80 13.84
C GLN A 165 8.75 7.15 12.52
N ALA A 166 9.69 6.66 11.69
CA ALA A 166 9.35 5.93 10.48
C ALA A 166 8.51 4.69 10.81
N ASP A 167 7.47 4.47 10.02
CA ASP A 167 6.53 3.35 10.22
C ASP A 167 7.14 2.01 9.79
N LEU A 168 8.01 2.04 8.78
CA LEU A 168 8.81 0.90 8.34
C LEU A 168 10.28 1.32 8.17
N ARG A 169 11.19 0.43 8.55
CA ARG A 169 12.63 0.60 8.29
C ARG A 169 13.15 -0.55 7.45
N ILE A 170 13.95 -0.22 6.44
CA ILE A 170 14.52 -1.18 5.51
C ILE A 170 16.02 -0.92 5.37
N ASP A 171 16.80 -1.94 5.68
CA ASP A 171 18.22 -1.97 5.42
C ASP A 171 18.45 -2.36 3.96
N LEU A 172 19.05 -1.45 3.20
CA LEU A 172 19.49 -1.68 1.83
C LEU A 172 20.87 -2.34 1.84
N PRO A 173 21.18 -3.18 0.83
CA PRO A 173 22.52 -3.74 0.71
C PRO A 173 23.54 -2.61 0.57
N ALA A 174 24.64 -2.73 1.33
CA ALA A 174 25.77 -1.83 1.20
C ALA A 174 26.28 -1.86 -0.25
N ALA A 175 26.62 -0.70 -0.81
CA ALA A 175 27.21 -0.62 -2.13
C ALA A 175 28.63 -1.21 -2.10
N GLU A 176 28.76 -2.51 -2.37
CA GLU A 176 30.07 -3.07 -2.73
C GLU A 176 30.49 -2.42 -4.06
N ASP A 177 31.51 -1.55 -3.97
CA ASP A 177 32.11 -0.75 -5.04
C ASP A 177 31.21 0.27 -5.77
N SER A 178 31.20 1.49 -5.22
CA SER A 178 30.69 2.73 -5.86
C SER A 178 31.33 3.08 -7.22
N HIS A 179 32.32 2.31 -7.67
CA HIS A 179 33.03 2.45 -8.94
C HIS A 179 32.66 1.41 -10.02
N ALA A 180 31.85 0.39 -9.69
CA ALA A 180 31.41 -0.59 -10.69
C ALA A 180 30.40 0.06 -11.65
N GLN A 181 30.70 0.01 -12.96
CA GLN A 181 29.81 0.54 -14.02
C GLN A 181 28.51 -0.26 -14.16
N HIS A 182 28.44 -1.46 -13.57
CA HIS A 182 27.26 -2.31 -13.52
C HIS A 182 27.05 -2.76 -12.07
N ILE A 183 25.96 -2.31 -11.47
CA ILE A 183 25.43 -2.86 -10.23
C ILE A 183 24.60 -4.07 -10.66
N PRO A 184 24.96 -5.31 -10.30
CA PRO A 184 24.09 -6.46 -10.55
C PRO A 184 22.70 -6.19 -9.97
N GLU A 185 21.64 -6.77 -10.53
CA GLU A 185 20.33 -6.82 -9.88
C GLU A 185 20.50 -7.50 -8.51
N HIS A 186 20.79 -6.71 -7.48
CA HIS A 186 20.96 -7.24 -6.14
C HIS A 186 19.58 -7.65 -5.66
N GLN A 187 19.45 -8.93 -5.33
CA GLN A 187 18.29 -9.53 -4.67
C GLN A 187 17.74 -8.63 -3.53
N GLY A 188 18.63 -7.91 -2.82
CA GLY A 188 18.28 -6.97 -1.76
C GLY A 188 17.35 -5.81 -2.15
N TYR A 189 17.46 -5.20 -3.35
CA TYR A 189 16.54 -4.14 -3.76
C TYR A 189 15.16 -4.68 -4.13
N GLY A 190 15.11 -5.88 -4.72
CA GLY A 190 13.86 -6.59 -4.99
C GLY A 190 13.14 -6.95 -3.69
N ASP A 191 13.86 -7.41 -2.68
CA ASP A 191 13.32 -7.74 -1.36
C ASP A 191 12.84 -6.48 -0.61
N ALA A 192 13.62 -5.38 -0.66
CA ALA A 192 13.22 -4.07 -0.13
C ALA A 192 11.92 -3.55 -0.79
N ALA A 193 11.87 -3.59 -2.13
CA ALA A 193 10.67 -3.20 -2.87
C ALA A 193 9.46 -4.07 -2.50
N ARG A 194 9.65 -5.39 -2.34
CA ARG A 194 8.58 -6.31 -1.92
C ARG A 194 8.08 -5.97 -0.52
N ALA A 195 8.97 -5.64 0.41
CA ALA A 195 8.59 -5.22 1.76
C ALA A 195 7.78 -3.92 1.76
N ILE A 196 8.17 -2.93 0.94
CA ILE A 196 7.41 -1.67 0.79
C ILE A 196 6.03 -1.93 0.19
N CYS A 197 5.96 -2.70 -0.90
CA CYS A 197 4.69 -3.07 -1.53
C CYS A 197 3.78 -3.84 -0.56
N HIS A 198 4.33 -4.81 0.18
CA HIS A 198 3.57 -5.57 1.16
C HIS A 198 3.04 -4.68 2.30
N TYR A 199 3.88 -3.78 2.83
CA TYR A 199 3.46 -2.80 3.84
C TYR A 199 2.32 -1.91 3.34
N LEU A 200 2.41 -1.42 2.09
CA LEU A 200 1.34 -0.65 1.46
C LEU A 200 0.03 -1.44 1.41
N VAL A 201 0.06 -2.71 1.01
CA VAL A 201 -1.15 -3.54 0.97
C VAL A 201 -1.74 -3.73 2.38
N GLN A 202 -0.93 -4.17 3.34
CA GLN A 202 -1.41 -4.56 4.67
C GLN A 202 -1.84 -3.38 5.54
N GLU A 203 -1.05 -2.31 5.57
CA GLU A 203 -1.27 -1.19 6.49
C GLU A 203 -2.03 -0.02 5.85
N GLN A 204 -2.01 0.10 4.52
CA GLN A 204 -2.66 1.19 3.79
C GLN A 204 -3.86 0.73 2.93
N GLU A 205 -4.18 -0.58 2.94
CA GLU A 205 -5.30 -1.19 2.21
C GLU A 205 -5.34 -0.72 0.75
N ILE A 206 -4.24 -0.89 0.01
CA ILE A 206 -4.18 -0.48 -1.40
C ILE A 206 -4.96 -1.47 -2.27
N LEU A 207 -5.94 -0.95 -3.01
CA LEU A 207 -6.76 -1.69 -3.95
C LEU A 207 -6.40 -1.34 -5.39
N GLU A 208 -6.43 -2.34 -6.28
CA GLU A 208 -6.30 -2.10 -7.72
C GLU A 208 -7.55 -1.43 -8.29
N VAL A 209 -7.32 -0.40 -9.12
CA VAL A 209 -8.34 0.24 -9.95
C VAL A 209 -8.27 -0.38 -11.34
N VAL A 210 -9.39 -0.88 -11.83
CA VAL A 210 -9.47 -1.68 -13.05
C VAL A 210 -10.44 -1.11 -14.08
N ASP A 211 -10.31 -1.55 -15.33
CA ASP A 211 -11.37 -1.39 -16.33
C ASP A 211 -12.49 -2.42 -16.16
N ARG A 212 -13.49 -2.39 -17.05
CA ARG A 212 -14.66 -3.27 -17.00
C ARG A 212 -14.31 -4.72 -17.31
N GLU A 213 -13.19 -4.95 -17.98
CA GLU A 213 -12.66 -6.26 -18.32
C GLU A 213 -11.87 -6.86 -17.14
N GLY A 214 -11.43 -6.03 -16.20
CA GLY A 214 -10.65 -6.39 -15.02
C GLY A 214 -9.15 -6.15 -15.17
N CYS A 215 -8.72 -5.44 -16.22
CA CYS A 215 -7.33 -5.07 -16.43
C CYS A 215 -6.96 -3.90 -15.50
N VAL A 216 -5.77 -3.98 -14.90
CA VAL A 216 -5.27 -2.98 -13.95
C VAL A 216 -4.94 -1.66 -14.66
N LEU A 217 -5.64 -0.60 -14.27
CA LEU A 217 -5.38 0.77 -14.70
C LEU A 217 -4.49 1.52 -13.71
N GLY A 218 -4.48 1.06 -12.45
CA GLY A 218 -3.79 1.72 -11.36
C GLY A 218 -4.13 1.15 -9.99
N ALA A 219 -3.87 1.91 -8.94
CA ALA A 219 -4.20 1.52 -7.57
C ALA A 219 -4.42 2.76 -6.68
N ALA A 220 -5.21 2.59 -5.63
CA ALA A 220 -5.49 3.63 -4.66
C ALA A 220 -5.80 3.05 -3.28
N PRO A 221 -5.58 3.80 -2.18
CA PRO A 221 -6.03 3.39 -0.86
C PRO A 221 -7.53 3.14 -0.83
N ARG A 222 -7.98 2.12 -0.09
CA ARG A 222 -9.39 1.76 0.09
C ARG A 222 -10.27 2.95 0.44
N LYS A 223 -9.79 3.83 1.33
CA LYS A 223 -10.49 5.07 1.73
C LYS A 223 -10.75 6.06 0.59
N ARG A 224 -9.97 5.99 -0.49
CA ARG A 224 -10.12 6.83 -1.69
C ARG A 224 -11.02 6.16 -2.74
N VAL A 225 -10.99 4.83 -2.79
CA VAL A 225 -11.82 4.02 -3.69
C VAL A 225 -13.28 4.08 -3.24
N HIS A 226 -13.55 3.82 -1.96
CA HIS A 226 -14.87 4.04 -1.39
C HIS A 226 -15.18 5.54 -1.26
N GLY A 227 -16.30 5.98 -1.82
CA GLY A 227 -16.66 7.40 -1.96
C GLY A 227 -16.31 7.98 -3.32
N ASN A 228 -15.78 7.17 -4.24
CA ASN A 228 -15.55 7.56 -5.62
C ASN A 228 -15.92 6.41 -6.57
N ASN A 229 -17.16 6.40 -7.04
CA ASN A 229 -17.68 5.38 -7.95
C ASN A 229 -17.03 5.36 -9.35
N SER A 230 -16.14 6.30 -9.69
CA SER A 230 -15.30 6.22 -10.90
C SER A 230 -14.11 5.26 -10.74
N LEU A 231 -13.80 4.84 -9.52
CA LEU A 231 -12.72 3.91 -9.20
C LEU A 231 -13.28 2.49 -9.08
N LEU A 232 -13.47 1.84 -10.23
CA LEU A 232 -13.86 0.43 -10.28
C LEU A 232 -12.73 -0.43 -9.70
N HIS A 233 -13.05 -1.27 -8.73
CA HIS A 233 -12.09 -2.15 -8.06
C HIS A 233 -12.64 -3.57 -7.95
N ARG A 234 -11.78 -4.56 -7.70
CA ARG A 234 -12.16 -5.98 -7.75
C ARG A 234 -12.59 -6.49 -6.37
N VAL A 235 -13.67 -7.27 -6.38
CA VAL A 235 -14.25 -7.91 -5.19
C VAL A 235 -14.53 -9.38 -5.51
N VAL A 236 -14.42 -10.24 -4.52
CA VAL A 236 -14.81 -11.66 -4.60
C VAL A 236 -16.05 -11.91 -3.79
N HIS A 237 -17.02 -12.63 -4.36
CA HIS A 237 -18.16 -13.19 -3.63
C HIS A 237 -18.11 -14.71 -3.71
N VAL A 238 -18.48 -15.38 -2.62
CA VAL A 238 -18.68 -16.83 -2.61
C VAL A 238 -20.08 -17.16 -2.12
N LEU A 239 -20.79 -18.00 -2.88
CA LEU A 239 -22.06 -18.60 -2.50
C LEU A 239 -21.82 -20.03 -2.03
N VAL A 240 -21.93 -20.24 -0.73
CA VAL A 240 -21.66 -21.53 -0.07
C VAL A 240 -22.98 -22.26 0.14
N PHE A 241 -23.12 -23.43 -0.48
CA PHE A 241 -24.29 -24.28 -0.34
C PHE A 241 -24.00 -25.48 0.56
N ASP A 242 -24.97 -25.93 1.33
CA ASP A 242 -24.86 -27.23 2.01
C ASP A 242 -25.37 -28.38 1.14
N ASP A 243 -25.38 -29.59 1.71
CA ASP A 243 -25.84 -30.78 1.00
C ASP A 243 -27.36 -30.82 0.75
N GLN A 244 -28.12 -29.88 1.34
CA GLN A 244 -29.56 -29.73 1.16
C GLN A 244 -29.92 -28.57 0.21
N ASP A 245 -28.94 -28.06 -0.54
CA ASP A 245 -29.07 -26.92 -1.46
C ASP A 245 -29.58 -25.63 -0.78
N ARG A 246 -29.31 -25.50 0.52
CA ARG A 246 -29.53 -24.24 1.25
C ARG A 246 -28.29 -23.36 1.11
N LEU A 247 -28.49 -22.06 0.94
CA LEU A 247 -27.43 -21.07 0.79
C LEU A 247 -27.06 -20.49 2.16
N LEU A 248 -25.78 -20.53 2.50
CA LEU A 248 -25.26 -19.85 3.69
C LEU A 248 -25.31 -18.35 3.48
N LEU A 249 -25.99 -17.63 4.37
CA LEU A 249 -25.92 -16.17 4.44
C LEU A 249 -25.28 -15.76 5.76
N GLN A 250 -24.57 -14.64 5.73
CA GLN A 250 -24.02 -14.01 6.92
C GLN A 250 -24.82 -12.77 7.30
N LYS A 251 -25.09 -12.59 8.58
CA LYS A 251 -25.67 -11.37 9.13
C LYS A 251 -24.54 -10.43 9.46
N ARG A 252 -24.43 -9.35 8.68
CA ARG A 252 -23.37 -8.34 8.83
C ARG A 252 -23.42 -7.72 10.22
N SER A 253 -22.26 -7.56 10.86
CA SER A 253 -22.20 -6.95 12.18
C SER A 253 -22.77 -5.53 12.18
N LEU A 254 -23.42 -5.15 13.29
CA LEU A 254 -23.93 -3.79 13.50
C LEU A 254 -22.85 -2.70 13.44
N ASN A 255 -21.58 -3.07 13.61
CA ASN A 255 -20.43 -2.17 13.52
C ASN A 255 -20.00 -1.86 12.07
N LYS A 256 -20.51 -2.59 11.07
CA LYS A 256 -20.16 -2.37 9.66
C LYS A 256 -20.81 -1.08 9.14
N ARG A 257 -20.08 -0.35 8.30
CA ARG A 257 -20.58 0.91 7.69
C ARG A 257 -21.68 0.68 6.66
N VAL A 258 -21.58 -0.42 5.90
CA VAL A 258 -22.50 -0.77 4.82
C VAL A 258 -23.39 -1.93 5.26
N ALA A 259 -24.71 -1.73 5.12
CA ALA A 259 -25.77 -2.69 5.44
C ALA A 259 -25.69 -3.37 6.83
N PRO A 260 -25.48 -2.61 7.94
CA PRO A 260 -25.38 -3.20 9.28
C PRO A 260 -26.65 -3.99 9.66
N GLY A 261 -26.46 -5.20 10.19
CA GLY A 261 -27.54 -6.07 10.67
C GLY A 261 -28.37 -6.76 9.58
N ARG A 262 -28.08 -6.53 8.30
CA ARG A 262 -28.71 -7.22 7.16
C ARG A 262 -28.00 -8.53 6.84
N TRP A 263 -28.70 -9.46 6.20
CA TRP A 263 -28.13 -10.70 5.68
C TRP A 263 -27.54 -10.48 4.29
N ASP A 264 -26.34 -11.00 4.07
CA ASP A 264 -25.57 -10.85 2.84
C ASP A 264 -25.05 -12.20 2.33
N THR A 265 -24.39 -12.17 1.17
CA THR A 265 -23.60 -13.25 0.56
C THR A 265 -22.75 -14.01 1.58
N SER A 266 -22.46 -15.29 1.31
CA SER A 266 -21.76 -16.14 2.29
C SER A 266 -20.39 -15.58 2.66
N VAL A 267 -19.66 -15.06 1.67
CA VAL A 267 -18.36 -14.38 1.81
C VAL A 267 -18.30 -13.26 0.80
N GLY A 268 -17.79 -12.08 1.21
CA GLY A 268 -17.64 -10.94 0.31
C GLY A 268 -16.50 -10.01 0.71
N GLY A 269 -15.46 -9.90 -0.12
CA GLY A 269 -14.28 -9.13 0.24
C GLY A 269 -13.43 -8.62 -0.93
N HIS A 270 -12.48 -7.75 -0.62
CA HIS A 270 -11.71 -7.02 -1.64
C HIS A 270 -10.56 -7.89 -2.13
N VAL A 271 -10.15 -7.67 -3.38
CA VAL A 271 -8.89 -8.23 -3.89
C VAL A 271 -7.79 -7.22 -3.65
N ASP A 272 -6.80 -7.61 -2.85
CA ASP A 272 -5.66 -6.75 -2.53
C ASP A 272 -4.82 -6.45 -3.78
N CYS A 273 -4.05 -5.37 -3.74
CA CYS A 273 -3.15 -5.02 -4.83
C CYS A 273 -2.10 -6.11 -5.07
N GLY A 274 -1.99 -6.61 -6.31
CA GLY A 274 -1.14 -7.74 -6.69
C GLY A 274 -1.68 -9.12 -6.32
N GLU A 275 -2.82 -9.21 -5.63
CA GLU A 275 -3.45 -10.48 -5.24
C GLU A 275 -4.25 -11.09 -6.41
N SER A 276 -4.20 -12.41 -6.57
CA SER A 276 -5.08 -13.10 -7.53
C SER A 276 -6.49 -13.23 -6.98
N ILE A 277 -7.49 -13.28 -7.87
CA ILE A 277 -8.89 -13.47 -7.47
C ILE A 277 -9.07 -14.74 -6.62
N GLU A 278 -8.42 -15.85 -6.98
CA GLU A 278 -8.55 -17.09 -6.19
C GLU A 278 -7.87 -16.98 -4.83
N THR A 279 -6.76 -16.24 -4.74
CA THR A 279 -6.06 -16.03 -3.47
C THR A 279 -6.92 -15.21 -2.52
N ALA A 280 -7.49 -14.10 -3.02
CA ALA A 280 -8.44 -13.27 -2.27
C ALA A 280 -9.64 -14.10 -1.81
N MET A 281 -10.24 -14.87 -2.72
CA MET A 281 -11.38 -15.73 -2.40
C MET A 281 -11.07 -16.69 -1.23
N TYR A 282 -9.94 -17.40 -1.27
CA TYR A 282 -9.59 -18.31 -0.16
C TYR A 282 -9.21 -17.59 1.12
N ARG A 283 -8.59 -16.40 1.02
CA ARG A 283 -8.28 -15.56 2.19
C ARG A 283 -9.57 -15.11 2.87
N GLU A 284 -10.49 -14.50 2.13
CA GLU A 284 -11.78 -14.02 2.65
C GLU A 284 -12.62 -15.15 3.24
N MET A 285 -12.68 -16.33 2.59
CA MET A 285 -13.37 -17.50 3.15
C MET A 285 -12.78 -17.97 4.49
N GLN A 286 -11.46 -17.86 4.64
CA GLN A 286 -10.77 -18.24 5.87
C GLN A 286 -10.93 -17.19 6.96
N GLU A 287 -10.88 -15.90 6.60
CA GLU A 287 -11.01 -14.76 7.51
C GLU A 287 -12.45 -14.60 8.03
N GLU A 288 -13.45 -14.70 7.16
CA GLU A 288 -14.85 -14.49 7.52
C GLU A 288 -15.49 -15.73 8.14
N LEU A 289 -15.29 -16.91 7.57
CA LEU A 289 -16.02 -18.13 7.93
C LEU A 289 -15.16 -19.25 8.53
N GLY A 290 -13.83 -19.12 8.48
CA GLY A 290 -12.92 -20.18 8.95
C GLY A 290 -12.87 -21.41 8.05
N ILE A 291 -13.31 -21.32 6.78
CA ILE A 291 -13.45 -22.49 5.89
C ILE A 291 -12.52 -22.43 4.68
N ARG A 292 -12.18 -23.62 4.15
CA ARG A 292 -11.39 -23.77 2.92
C ARG A 292 -11.83 -24.98 2.10
N PRO A 293 -13.00 -24.92 1.43
CA PRO A 293 -13.49 -26.02 0.60
C PRO A 293 -12.57 -26.25 -0.61
N ARG A 294 -12.52 -27.49 -1.10
CA ARG A 294 -11.65 -27.87 -2.23
C ARG A 294 -12.28 -27.62 -3.59
N ASP A 295 -13.61 -27.74 -3.67
CA ASP A 295 -14.35 -27.73 -4.93
C ASP A 295 -15.08 -26.39 -5.14
N VAL A 296 -14.28 -25.31 -5.26
CA VAL A 296 -14.81 -23.98 -5.55
C VAL A 296 -14.85 -23.75 -7.06
N GLN A 297 -15.99 -23.28 -7.57
CA GLN A 297 -16.24 -23.07 -8.99
C GLN A 297 -16.57 -21.62 -9.28
N PHE A 298 -15.88 -21.04 -10.26
CA PHE A 298 -16.27 -19.74 -10.82
C PHE A 298 -17.66 -19.83 -11.45
N ALA A 299 -18.53 -18.88 -11.11
CA ALA A 299 -19.87 -18.79 -11.67
C ALA A 299 -19.95 -17.72 -12.76
N TYR A 300 -19.76 -16.47 -12.39
CA TYR A 300 -19.84 -15.30 -13.28
C TYR A 300 -19.14 -14.09 -12.65
N LYS A 301 -18.99 -13.03 -13.44
CA LYS A 301 -18.58 -11.71 -12.95
C LYS A 301 -19.57 -10.64 -13.42
N TYR A 302 -19.74 -9.61 -12.62
CA TYR A 302 -20.61 -8.47 -12.92
C TYR A 302 -20.09 -7.19 -12.28
N ILE A 303 -20.66 -6.04 -12.66
CA ILE A 303 -20.35 -4.76 -12.03
C ILE A 303 -21.53 -4.37 -11.15
N HIS A 304 -21.30 -4.26 -9.85
CA HIS A 304 -22.19 -3.58 -8.92
C HIS A 304 -21.75 -2.11 -8.82
N SER A 305 -22.68 -1.16 -8.93
CA SER A 305 -22.32 0.26 -8.89
C SER A 305 -23.45 1.08 -8.29
N ASN A 306 -23.09 2.02 -7.42
CA ASN A 306 -23.98 2.96 -6.78
C ASN A 306 -23.32 4.36 -6.72
N ASP A 307 -23.94 5.32 -6.03
CA ASP A 307 -23.39 6.69 -5.93
C ASP A 307 -22.09 6.78 -5.10
N PHE A 308 -21.78 5.73 -4.34
CA PHE A 308 -20.65 5.67 -3.42
C PHE A 308 -19.46 4.87 -3.98
N GLU A 309 -19.71 3.75 -4.65
CA GLU A 309 -18.68 2.83 -5.14
C GLU A 309 -19.07 2.08 -6.40
N SER A 310 -18.06 1.49 -7.05
CA SER A 310 -18.22 0.58 -8.17
C SER A 310 -17.30 -0.63 -7.98
N GLU A 311 -17.87 -1.83 -7.99
CA GLU A 311 -17.21 -3.10 -7.72
C GLU A 311 -17.32 -4.02 -8.94
N LEU A 312 -16.19 -4.54 -9.42
CA LEU A 312 -16.13 -5.66 -10.35
C LEU A 312 -16.10 -6.95 -9.55
N VAL A 313 -17.27 -7.54 -9.36
CA VAL A 313 -17.50 -8.70 -8.51
C VAL A 313 -17.22 -9.99 -9.29
N TYR A 314 -16.41 -10.87 -8.71
CA TYR A 314 -16.17 -12.22 -9.18
C TYR A 314 -16.88 -13.22 -8.27
N THR A 315 -17.96 -13.83 -8.75
CA THR A 315 -18.78 -14.75 -7.98
C THR A 315 -18.33 -16.18 -8.18
N TYR A 316 -18.13 -16.88 -7.06
CA TYR A 316 -17.84 -18.30 -6.98
C TYR A 316 -18.95 -19.05 -6.23
N THR A 317 -19.01 -20.36 -6.44
CA THR A 317 -19.93 -21.26 -5.74
C THR A 317 -19.14 -22.44 -5.19
N CYS A 318 -19.55 -22.97 -4.04
CA CYS A 318 -19.00 -24.22 -3.51
C CYS A 318 -20.02 -24.94 -2.63
N ARG A 319 -19.71 -26.21 -2.29
CA ARG A 319 -20.44 -26.94 -1.25
C ARG A 319 -19.62 -27.07 0.02
N TYR A 320 -20.27 -26.91 1.17
CA TYR A 320 -19.68 -27.10 2.48
C TYR A 320 -20.76 -27.41 3.54
N ASP A 321 -20.66 -28.58 4.17
CA ASP A 321 -21.55 -29.03 5.27
C ASP A 321 -20.78 -29.17 6.61
N GLY A 322 -19.55 -28.64 6.65
CA GLY A 322 -18.71 -28.66 7.85
C GLY A 322 -19.07 -27.57 8.86
N GLN A 323 -18.33 -27.54 9.97
CA GLN A 323 -18.47 -26.47 10.96
C GLN A 323 -17.97 -25.14 10.38
N VAL A 324 -18.71 -24.07 10.65
CA VAL A 324 -18.37 -22.68 10.33
C VAL A 324 -17.95 -21.99 11.62
N GLU A 325 -16.76 -21.39 11.62
CA GLU A 325 -16.23 -20.59 12.74
C GLU A 325 -16.04 -19.16 12.24
N PHE A 326 -17.11 -18.37 12.35
CA PHE A 326 -17.14 -17.04 11.77
C PHE A 326 -16.44 -15.99 12.64
N ASN A 327 -15.88 -14.96 12.01
CA ASN A 327 -15.26 -13.84 12.72
C ASN A 327 -16.32 -12.90 13.33
N PRO A 328 -16.38 -12.74 14.67
CA PRO A 328 -17.40 -11.91 15.32
C PRO A 328 -17.20 -10.39 15.11
N GLU A 329 -16.04 -9.94 14.61
CA GLU A 329 -15.84 -8.53 14.23
C GLU A 329 -16.55 -8.19 12.92
N GLU A 330 -16.72 -9.19 12.05
CA GLU A 330 -17.32 -9.10 10.71
C GLU A 330 -18.82 -9.44 10.76
N ILE A 331 -19.18 -10.49 11.52
CA ILE A 331 -20.42 -11.24 11.38
C ILE A 331 -21.08 -11.46 12.75
N ASP A 332 -22.37 -11.16 12.85
CA ASP A 332 -23.15 -11.41 14.08
C ASP A 332 -23.78 -12.81 14.10
N ALA A 333 -24.06 -13.39 12.92
CA ALA A 333 -24.64 -14.71 12.79
C ALA A 333 -24.46 -15.27 11.37
N VAL A 334 -24.45 -16.60 11.25
CA VAL A 334 -24.56 -17.30 9.96
C VAL A 334 -25.78 -18.22 9.98
N LYS A 335 -26.45 -18.39 8.83
CA LYS A 335 -27.60 -19.28 8.69
C LYS A 335 -27.64 -19.83 7.27
N PHE A 336 -27.98 -21.12 7.14
CA PHE A 336 -28.37 -21.70 5.86
C PHE A 336 -29.85 -21.40 5.57
N TRP A 337 -30.11 -20.75 4.44
CA TRP A 337 -31.43 -20.35 3.98
C TRP A 337 -31.87 -21.20 2.80
N LYS A 338 -33.12 -21.63 2.80
CA LYS A 338 -33.75 -22.20 1.62
C LYS A 338 -34.00 -21.10 0.58
N THR A 339 -34.06 -21.50 -0.69
CA THR A 339 -34.38 -20.58 -1.80
C THR A 339 -35.71 -19.86 -1.55
N GLU A 340 -36.72 -20.59 -1.07
CA GLU A 340 -38.04 -20.01 -0.78
C GLU A 340 -37.99 -18.99 0.36
N GLU A 341 -37.20 -19.25 1.42
CA GLU A 341 -37.02 -18.29 2.52
C GLU A 341 -36.35 -17.00 2.03
N ILE A 342 -35.41 -17.09 1.09
CA ILE A 342 -34.76 -15.92 0.48
C ILE A 342 -35.78 -15.14 -0.35
N GLU A 343 -36.54 -15.82 -1.22
CA GLU A 343 -37.55 -15.21 -2.08
C GLU A 343 -38.65 -14.48 -1.27
N GLU A 344 -39.08 -15.03 -0.14
CA GLU A 344 -40.01 -14.39 0.80
C GLU A 344 -39.46 -13.12 1.48
N ASN A 345 -38.14 -12.97 1.52
CA ASN A 345 -37.45 -11.86 2.19
C ASN A 345 -36.86 -10.80 1.26
N LEU A 346 -37.07 -10.92 -0.05
CA LEU A 346 -36.67 -9.90 -1.03
C LEU A 346 -37.46 -8.60 -0.85
N GLY A 347 -36.77 -7.47 -0.90
CA GLY A 347 -37.35 -6.12 -0.91
C GLY A 347 -37.91 -5.64 0.43
N ASN A 348 -37.75 -6.42 1.51
CA ASN A 348 -38.28 -6.07 2.84
C ASN A 348 -37.21 -5.50 3.80
N GLY A 349 -35.95 -5.38 3.35
CA GLY A 349 -34.84 -4.84 4.13
C GLY A 349 -34.11 -5.84 5.03
N THR A 350 -34.54 -7.11 5.05
CA THR A 350 -33.83 -8.20 5.76
C THR A 350 -32.50 -8.54 5.08
N LEU A 351 -32.50 -8.50 3.75
CA LEU A 351 -31.38 -8.79 2.87
C LEU A 351 -30.66 -7.49 2.48
N SER A 352 -29.34 -7.55 2.26
CA SER A 352 -28.61 -6.41 1.69
C SER A 352 -28.97 -6.23 0.22
N ASP A 353 -28.96 -4.97 -0.25
CA ASP A 353 -29.31 -4.67 -1.64
C ASP A 353 -28.33 -5.38 -2.62
N ASN A 354 -27.05 -5.47 -2.23
CA ASN A 354 -26.02 -6.19 -2.96
C ASN A 354 -26.35 -7.70 -3.06
N PHE A 355 -26.76 -8.33 -1.96
CA PHE A 355 -27.15 -9.74 -1.98
C PHE A 355 -28.42 -9.98 -2.81
N GLU A 356 -29.40 -9.08 -2.78
CA GLU A 356 -30.59 -9.24 -3.62
C GLU A 356 -30.23 -9.24 -5.12
N ASP A 357 -29.31 -8.37 -5.54
CA ASP A 357 -28.80 -8.33 -6.91
C ASP A 357 -28.01 -9.60 -7.26
N GLU A 358 -27.10 -10.02 -6.36
CA GLU A 358 -26.34 -11.26 -6.49
C GLU A 358 -27.29 -12.47 -6.64
N PHE A 359 -28.32 -12.56 -5.81
CA PHE A 359 -29.28 -13.67 -5.85
C PHE A 359 -30.04 -13.70 -7.18
N ARG A 360 -30.48 -12.55 -7.70
CA ARG A 360 -31.13 -12.48 -9.02
C ARG A 360 -30.21 -12.98 -10.12
N LEU A 361 -28.93 -12.59 -10.10
CA LEU A 361 -27.92 -13.03 -11.07
C LEU A 361 -27.65 -14.53 -10.96
N TYR A 362 -27.53 -15.05 -9.74
CA TYR A 362 -27.34 -16.48 -9.48
C TYR A 362 -28.49 -17.31 -10.06
N ARG A 363 -29.75 -16.88 -9.85
CA ARG A 363 -30.92 -17.59 -10.40
C ARG A 363 -30.91 -17.61 -11.93
N GLN A 364 -30.50 -16.52 -12.58
CA GLN A 364 -30.36 -16.47 -14.03
C GLN A 364 -29.24 -17.37 -14.54
N TRP A 365 -28.12 -17.43 -13.82
CA TRP A 365 -26.99 -18.30 -14.17
C TRP A 365 -27.34 -19.79 -14.04
N MET A 366 -28.01 -20.17 -12.95
CA MET A 366 -28.51 -21.54 -12.76
C MET A 366 -29.50 -21.97 -13.84
N GLY A 367 -30.37 -21.07 -14.29
CA GLY A 367 -31.34 -21.36 -15.36
C GLY A 367 -30.72 -21.54 -16.76
N LYS A 368 -29.42 -21.24 -16.94
CA LYS A 368 -28.68 -21.42 -18.20
C LYS A 368 -27.81 -22.68 -18.22
N ARG A 369 -27.63 -23.34 -17.08
CA ARG A 369 -26.96 -24.65 -16.95
C ARG A 369 -27.98 -25.76 -17.14
#